data_AF-A0A2A9NEE4-F1
#
_entry.id   AF-A0A2A9NEE4-F1
#
_cell.length_a   1.000
_cell.length_b   1.000
_cell.length_c   1.000
_cell.angle_alpha   90.00
_cell.angle_beta   90.00
_cell.angle_gamma   90.00
#
_symmetry.space_group_name_H-M   'P 1'
#
loop_
_entity.id
_entity.type
_entity.pdbx_description
1 polymer ?
#
loop_
_entity_poly.entity_id
_entity_poly.type
_entity_poly.pdbx_seq_one_letter_code
_entity_poly.pdbx_strand_id
1 'polypeptide(L)'
;MQAFLNTIQRIEAHYEKLSLCDPPLEGRSYPYKTFYHDESGNQIKFRYTERIFPHKLVFRAMTCPDGTQLCVNFTTQYSKDAHYFLAKLGYAPRLHAVTELPGGWNMVVMEFSPYLLLDTLNLVLPSEVRAILKPKIMYAVHLLRRQGFVHGDIRPGNILVDEAILGGDTYAFHILDFDWARRRIGEAVYPPFINKKTIRRPEDISGGQPITVEHDIQMAEWSL
;
A
#
# COMPACT_ATOMS: atom_id res chain seq x y z
N MET A 1 31.87 -28.64 -9.20
CA MET A 1 32.43 -27.96 -8.01
C MET A 1 33.38 -26.82 -8.40
N GLN A 2 34.38 -27.05 -9.28
CA GLN A 2 35.32 -26.02 -9.73
C GLN A 2 34.67 -24.77 -10.38
N ALA A 3 33.63 -24.97 -11.19
CA ALA A 3 32.89 -23.86 -11.83
C ALA A 3 32.19 -22.95 -10.81
N PHE A 4 31.69 -23.51 -9.70
CA PHE A 4 31.02 -22.74 -8.64
C PHE A 4 32.01 -21.89 -7.83
N LEU A 5 33.18 -22.46 -7.51
CA LEU A 5 34.26 -21.75 -6.82
C LEU A 5 34.84 -20.61 -7.68
N ASN A 6 35.01 -20.84 -8.99
CA ASN A 6 35.43 -19.81 -9.92
C ASN A 6 34.39 -18.68 -10.06
N THR A 7 33.09 -19.01 -9.95
CA THR A 7 32.02 -18.01 -9.92
C THR A 7 32.04 -17.18 -8.65
N ILE A 8 32.29 -17.77 -7.48
CA ILE A 8 32.44 -17.04 -6.22
C ILE A 8 33.58 -16.04 -6.31
N GLN A 9 34.77 -16.47 -6.75
CA GLN A 9 35.93 -15.58 -6.89
C GLN A 9 35.68 -14.43 -7.88
N ARG A 10 34.96 -14.68 -8.98
CA ARG A 10 34.57 -13.63 -9.93
C ARG A 10 33.57 -12.64 -9.34
N ILE A 11 32.66 -13.12 -8.52
CA ILE A 11 31.67 -12.31 -7.82
C ILE A 11 32.36 -11.46 -6.74
N GLU A 12 33.25 -12.04 -5.95
CA GLU A 12 34.05 -11.33 -4.93
C GLU A 12 34.89 -10.22 -5.57
N ALA A 13 35.65 -10.53 -6.63
CA ALA A 13 36.43 -9.53 -7.36
C ALA A 13 35.57 -8.43 -8.02
N HIS A 14 34.33 -8.76 -8.39
CA HIS A 14 33.37 -7.78 -8.90
C HIS A 14 32.86 -6.85 -7.79
N TYR A 15 32.51 -7.41 -6.62
CA TYR A 15 32.08 -6.63 -5.47
C TYR A 15 33.21 -5.78 -4.86
N GLU A 16 34.46 -6.25 -4.87
CA GLU A 16 35.63 -5.45 -4.49
C GLU A 16 35.80 -4.24 -5.41
N LYS A 17 35.62 -4.42 -6.73
CA LYS A 17 35.64 -3.30 -7.69
C LYS A 17 34.48 -2.32 -7.49
N LEU A 18 33.29 -2.81 -7.14
CA LEU A 18 32.15 -1.95 -6.82
C LEU A 18 32.35 -1.19 -5.50
N SER A 19 32.99 -1.82 -4.50
CA SER A 19 33.27 -1.21 -3.18
C SER A 19 34.21 0.00 -3.23
N LEU A 20 34.97 0.16 -4.33
CA LEU A 20 35.84 1.31 -4.59
C LEU A 20 35.10 2.48 -5.27
N CYS A 21 33.91 2.24 -5.84
CA CYS A 21 33.11 3.26 -6.54
C CYS A 21 31.79 3.58 -5.85
N ASP A 22 31.27 2.71 -4.99
CA ASP A 22 30.07 2.96 -4.20
C ASP A 22 30.46 3.42 -2.78
N PRO A 23 29.83 4.47 -2.24
CA PRO A 23 29.95 4.76 -0.82
C PRO A 23 29.47 3.54 -0.01
N PRO A 24 30.04 3.31 1.19
CA PRO A 24 29.70 2.16 2.02
C PRO A 24 28.17 2.01 2.18
N LEU A 25 27.70 0.76 2.25
CA LEU A 25 26.29 0.41 2.49
C LEU A 25 25.74 1.02 3.80
N GLU A 26 26.62 1.44 4.69
CA GLU A 26 26.32 2.26 5.87
C GLU A 26 25.87 3.67 5.43
N GLY A 27 24.55 3.88 5.38
CA GLY A 27 23.98 5.22 5.16
C GLY A 27 22.83 5.30 4.14
N ARG A 28 22.46 4.21 3.46
CA ARG A 28 21.24 4.20 2.63
C ARG A 28 20.00 4.07 3.52
N SER A 29 19.52 5.19 4.05
CA SER A 29 18.24 5.28 4.77
C SER A 29 17.03 5.04 3.86
N TYR A 30 17.24 4.99 2.54
CA TYR A 30 16.18 4.91 1.53
C TYR A 30 16.50 3.93 0.39
N PRO A 31 15.47 3.39 -0.29
CA PRO A 31 15.64 2.54 -1.47
C PRO A 31 16.32 3.26 -2.63
N TYR A 32 16.95 2.49 -3.55
CA TYR A 32 17.75 3.05 -4.64
C TYR A 32 16.92 3.68 -5.78
N LYS A 33 15.65 3.28 -5.97
CA LYS A 33 14.79 3.83 -7.01
C LYS A 33 14.28 5.21 -6.62
N THR A 34 14.47 6.19 -7.50
CA THR A 34 14.17 7.62 -7.26
C THR A 34 13.43 8.26 -8.44
N PHE A 35 12.79 7.44 -9.27
CA PHE A 35 11.96 7.90 -10.37
C PHE A 35 10.90 6.87 -10.74
N TYR A 36 9.84 7.31 -11.41
CA TYR A 36 8.84 6.47 -12.06
C TYR A 36 8.53 7.01 -13.46
N HIS A 37 7.80 6.25 -14.27
CA HIS A 37 7.24 6.74 -15.53
C HIS A 37 5.75 7.00 -15.35
N ASP A 38 5.29 8.20 -15.72
CA ASP A 38 3.86 8.53 -15.68
C ASP A 38 3.08 7.79 -16.80
N GLU A 39 1.77 8.00 -16.86
CA GLU A 39 0.89 7.39 -17.87
C GLU A 39 1.27 7.77 -19.32
N SER A 40 1.95 8.91 -19.50
CA SER A 40 2.45 9.37 -20.81
C SER A 40 3.85 8.83 -21.14
N GLY A 41 4.45 8.04 -20.24
CA GLY A 41 5.81 7.51 -20.38
C GLY A 41 6.91 8.51 -20.01
N ASN A 42 6.59 9.66 -19.45
CA ASN A 42 7.60 10.62 -19.02
C ASN A 42 8.24 10.16 -17.71
N GLN A 43 9.57 10.29 -17.64
CA GLN A 43 10.30 9.96 -16.43
C GLN A 43 10.18 11.08 -15.39
N ILE A 44 9.50 10.80 -14.28
CA ILE A 44 9.35 11.72 -13.15
C ILE A 44 10.34 11.33 -12.05
N LYS A 45 11.27 12.22 -11.74
CA LYS A 45 12.23 12.05 -10.65
C LYS A 45 11.62 12.52 -9.34
N PHE A 46 12.01 11.86 -8.24
CA PHE A 46 11.63 12.24 -6.89
C PHE A 46 12.77 11.98 -5.90
N ARG A 47 12.66 12.55 -4.71
CA ARG A 47 13.54 12.26 -3.57
C ARG A 47 12.71 11.81 -2.38
N TYR A 48 13.23 10.85 -1.62
CA TYR A 48 12.64 10.46 -0.35
C TYR A 48 12.82 11.54 0.70
N THR A 49 11.85 11.65 1.60
CA THR A 49 11.86 12.63 2.68
C THR A 49 11.78 11.97 4.04
N GLU A 50 10.97 10.92 4.17
CA GLU A 50 10.78 10.18 5.41
C GLU A 50 10.27 8.75 5.14
N ARG A 51 10.54 7.85 6.09
CA ARG A 51 9.88 6.54 6.16
C ARG A 51 8.66 6.67 7.07
N ILE A 52 7.48 6.37 6.53
CA ILE A 52 6.21 6.63 7.23
C ILE A 52 6.02 5.64 8.39
N PHE A 53 6.38 4.37 8.19
CA PHE A 53 6.27 3.34 9.22
C PHE A 53 7.62 2.66 9.46
N PRO A 54 8.07 2.48 10.72
CA PRO A 54 9.36 1.85 11.02
C PRO A 54 9.53 0.45 10.43
N HIS A 55 8.44 -0.31 10.32
CA HIS A 55 8.46 -1.72 9.90
C HIS A 55 7.93 -1.96 8.48
N LYS A 56 7.28 -0.98 7.84
CA LYS A 56 6.82 -1.11 6.44
C LYS A 56 7.78 -0.42 5.49
N LEU A 57 7.83 -0.84 4.23
CA LEU A 57 8.61 -0.18 3.18
C LEU A 57 7.77 0.88 2.47
N VAL A 58 7.18 1.77 3.26
CA VAL A 58 6.34 2.88 2.80
C VAL A 58 7.04 4.17 3.17
N PHE A 59 7.23 5.02 2.17
CA PHE A 59 8.02 6.24 2.26
C PHE A 59 7.24 7.42 1.72
N ARG A 60 7.45 8.59 2.31
CA ARG A 60 7.06 9.85 1.68
C ARG A 60 8.19 10.31 0.77
N ALA A 61 7.81 10.88 -0.35
CA ALA A 61 8.73 11.46 -1.31
C ALA A 61 8.17 12.77 -1.86
N MET A 62 9.02 13.53 -2.54
CA MET A 62 8.63 14.71 -3.29
C MET A 62 9.23 14.66 -4.70
N THR A 63 8.44 14.97 -5.71
CA THR A 63 8.91 15.09 -7.09
C THR A 63 9.85 16.28 -7.27
N CYS A 64 10.70 16.20 -8.29
CA CYS A 64 11.65 17.26 -8.65
C CYS A 64 11.37 17.73 -10.09
N PRO A 65 11.27 19.05 -10.37
CA PRO A 65 11.41 20.19 -9.45
C PRO A 65 10.08 20.68 -8.84
N ASP A 66 8.95 20.10 -9.22
CA ASP A 66 7.58 20.53 -8.91
C ASP A 66 7.19 20.37 -7.43
N GLY A 67 7.86 19.50 -6.67
CA GLY A 67 7.66 19.37 -5.23
C GLY A 67 6.34 18.70 -4.82
N THR A 68 5.66 18.05 -5.75
CA THR A 68 4.43 17.28 -5.49
C THR A 68 4.73 16.15 -4.51
N GLN A 69 3.89 16.01 -3.48
CA GLN A 69 4.07 14.99 -2.46
C GLN A 69 3.58 13.61 -2.93
N LEU A 70 4.38 12.59 -2.64
CA LEU A 70 4.14 11.21 -3.03
C LEU A 70 4.20 10.28 -1.81
N CYS A 71 3.46 9.19 -1.90
CA CYS A 71 3.65 7.99 -1.12
C CYS A 71 4.24 6.90 -2.02
N VAL A 72 5.36 6.31 -1.61
CA VAL A 72 6.07 5.25 -2.33
C VAL A 72 6.09 4.00 -1.47
N ASN A 73 5.42 2.94 -1.92
CA ASN A 73 5.37 1.64 -1.25
C ASN A 73 6.18 0.61 -2.04
N PHE A 74 6.95 -0.23 -1.34
CA PHE A 74 7.61 -1.40 -1.91
C PHE A 74 6.97 -2.68 -1.38
N THR A 75 6.43 -3.50 -2.29
CA THR A 75 5.72 -4.73 -1.93
C THR A 75 5.92 -5.81 -2.99
N THR A 76 5.84 -7.08 -2.62
CA THR A 76 5.97 -8.22 -3.56
C THR A 76 4.67 -8.56 -4.26
N GLN A 77 3.54 -7.99 -3.82
CA GLN A 77 2.23 -8.26 -4.38
C GLN A 77 1.40 -6.99 -4.34
N TYR A 78 0.72 -6.65 -5.44
CA TYR A 78 -0.09 -5.44 -5.49
C TYR A 78 -1.20 -5.52 -6.52
N SER A 79 -2.42 -5.11 -6.14
CA SER A 79 -3.52 -4.98 -7.10
C SER A 79 -3.60 -3.58 -7.68
N LYS A 80 -2.89 -3.36 -8.80
CA LYS A 80 -3.00 -2.12 -9.57
C LYS A 80 -4.46 -1.82 -9.97
N ASP A 81 -5.18 -2.85 -10.42
CA ASP A 81 -6.56 -2.72 -10.92
C ASP A 81 -7.54 -2.29 -9.82
N ALA A 82 -7.47 -2.90 -8.63
CA ALA A 82 -8.36 -2.56 -7.52
C ALA A 82 -8.09 -1.15 -7.00
N HIS A 83 -6.82 -0.77 -6.89
CA HIS A 83 -6.43 0.58 -6.49
C HIS A 83 -6.90 1.61 -7.53
N TYR A 84 -6.59 1.42 -8.81
CA TYR A 84 -7.01 2.33 -9.87
C TYR A 84 -8.54 2.50 -9.91
N PHE A 85 -9.28 1.40 -9.74
CA PHE A 85 -10.74 1.44 -9.69
C PHE A 85 -11.27 2.34 -8.56
N LEU A 86 -10.78 2.17 -7.32
CA LEU A 86 -11.20 3.02 -6.20
C LEU A 86 -10.70 4.46 -6.33
N ALA A 87 -9.48 4.66 -6.82
CA ALA A 87 -8.92 5.99 -7.03
C ALA A 87 -9.75 6.80 -8.03
N LYS A 88 -10.21 6.17 -9.11
CA LYS A 88 -11.12 6.80 -10.10
C LYS A 88 -12.45 7.25 -9.50
N LEU A 89 -12.89 6.61 -8.42
CA LEU A 89 -14.12 6.95 -7.68
C LEU A 89 -13.87 7.90 -6.51
N GLY A 90 -12.63 8.32 -6.26
CA GLY A 90 -12.25 9.16 -5.12
C GLY A 90 -12.20 8.44 -3.78
N TYR A 91 -12.12 7.10 -3.77
CA TYR A 91 -12.06 6.27 -2.56
C TYR A 91 -10.66 5.71 -2.28
N ALA A 92 -9.64 6.11 -3.04
CA ALA A 92 -8.24 5.81 -2.80
C ALA A 92 -7.39 6.96 -3.36
N PRO A 93 -6.15 7.16 -2.89
CA PRO A 93 -5.26 8.18 -3.44
C PRO A 93 -5.01 7.90 -4.93
N ARG A 94 -4.69 8.93 -5.72
CA ARG A 94 -4.39 8.69 -7.12
C ARG A 94 -3.13 7.83 -7.28
N LEU A 95 -3.25 6.71 -7.98
CA LEU A 95 -2.12 5.86 -8.34
C LEU A 95 -1.38 6.46 -9.54
N HIS A 96 -0.09 6.76 -9.38
CA HIS A 96 0.75 7.29 -10.46
C HIS A 96 1.42 6.19 -11.27
N ALA A 97 2.00 5.19 -10.60
CA ALA A 97 2.71 4.11 -11.26
C ALA A 97 2.83 2.86 -10.39
N VAL A 98 2.92 1.71 -11.03
CA VAL A 98 3.38 0.45 -10.45
C VAL A 98 4.48 -0.07 -11.35
N THR A 99 5.70 -0.12 -10.82
CA THR A 99 6.90 -0.53 -11.55
C THR A 99 7.41 -1.84 -10.97
N GLU A 100 7.45 -2.88 -11.78
CA GLU A 100 8.09 -4.15 -11.41
C GLU A 100 9.60 -3.95 -11.25
N LEU A 101 10.15 -4.57 -10.21
CA LEU A 101 11.55 -4.54 -9.84
C LEU A 101 12.10 -5.98 -9.75
N PRO A 102 13.43 -6.15 -9.86
CA PRO A 102 14.05 -7.46 -9.68
C PRO A 102 13.65 -8.14 -8.36
N GLY A 103 13.55 -9.47 -8.39
CA GLY A 103 13.18 -10.28 -7.22
C GLY A 103 11.69 -10.27 -6.89
N GLY A 104 10.83 -9.92 -7.86
CA GLY A 104 9.37 -9.94 -7.68
C GLY A 104 8.83 -8.80 -6.82
N TRP A 105 9.61 -7.72 -6.66
CA TRP A 105 9.18 -6.52 -5.97
C TRP A 105 8.44 -5.57 -6.91
N ASN A 106 7.56 -4.76 -6.34
CA ASN A 106 6.90 -3.66 -7.02
C ASN A 106 7.24 -2.37 -6.29
N MET A 107 7.54 -1.32 -7.04
CA MET A 107 7.49 0.05 -6.54
C MET A 107 6.17 0.66 -6.94
N VAL A 108 5.33 0.96 -5.96
CA VAL A 108 4.03 1.60 -6.12
C VAL A 108 4.17 3.06 -5.75
N VAL A 109 3.91 3.94 -6.70
CA VAL A 109 3.95 5.39 -6.49
C VAL A 109 2.52 5.92 -6.58
N MET A 110 2.06 6.57 -5.52
CA MET A 110 0.73 7.17 -5.42
C MET A 110 0.80 8.57 -4.80
N GLU A 111 -0.26 9.32 -4.94
CA GLU A 111 -0.44 10.61 -4.28
C GLU A 111 -0.30 10.47 -2.76
N PHE A 112 0.38 11.43 -2.13
CA PHE A 112 0.37 11.52 -0.67
C PHE A 112 -0.95 12.12 -0.21
N SER A 113 -1.80 11.31 0.42
CA SER A 113 -3.06 11.80 0.98
C SER A 113 -2.80 12.57 2.28
N PRO A 114 -3.35 13.80 2.44
CA PRO A 114 -3.20 14.58 3.67
C PRO A 114 -4.11 14.10 4.82
N TYR A 115 -4.92 13.08 4.56
CA TYR A 115 -5.89 12.53 5.50
C TYR A 115 -5.23 11.76 6.64
N LEU A 116 -5.95 11.60 7.74
CA LEU A 116 -5.48 10.93 8.94
C LEU A 116 -5.96 9.48 8.99
N LEU A 117 -5.16 8.59 9.59
CA LEU A 117 -5.60 7.21 9.81
C LEU A 117 -6.86 7.19 10.67
N LEU A 118 -7.86 6.44 10.21
CA LEU A 118 -9.10 6.25 10.94
C LEU A 118 -8.82 5.66 12.32
N ASP A 119 -7.86 4.73 12.43
CA ASP A 119 -7.42 4.15 13.70
C ASP A 119 -7.02 5.22 14.74
N THR A 120 -6.34 6.29 14.31
CA THR A 120 -5.93 7.41 15.16
C THR A 120 -7.12 8.22 15.66
N LEU A 121 -8.14 8.43 14.81
CA LEU A 121 -9.32 9.21 15.15
C LEU A 121 -10.43 8.38 15.80
N ASN A 122 -10.31 7.05 15.81
CA ASN A 122 -11.38 6.14 16.20
C ASN A 122 -11.80 6.26 17.67
N LEU A 123 -11.06 6.96 18.53
CA LEU A 123 -11.48 7.23 19.92
C LEU A 123 -12.20 8.57 20.08
N VAL A 124 -12.00 9.51 19.15
CA VAL A 124 -12.50 10.88 19.23
C VAL A 124 -13.61 11.18 18.21
N LEU A 125 -13.82 10.27 17.25
CA LEU A 125 -14.88 10.40 16.25
C LEU A 125 -16.29 10.37 16.88
N PRO A 126 -17.11 11.42 16.68
CA PRO A 126 -18.49 11.46 17.16
C PRO A 126 -19.37 10.35 16.58
N SER A 127 -20.39 9.93 17.33
CA SER A 127 -21.35 8.90 16.92
C SER A 127 -22.05 9.21 15.60
N GLU A 128 -22.39 10.48 15.40
CA GLU A 128 -23.12 10.99 14.22
C GLU A 128 -22.23 10.88 12.98
N VAL A 129 -20.94 11.22 13.13
CA VAL A 129 -19.95 11.09 12.07
C VAL A 129 -19.76 9.61 11.69
N ARG A 130 -19.65 8.71 12.66
CA ARG A 130 -19.55 7.26 12.40
C ARG A 130 -20.76 6.74 11.64
N ALA A 131 -21.96 7.17 12.04
CA ALA A 131 -23.21 6.78 11.39
C ALA A 131 -23.28 7.21 9.91
N ILE A 132 -22.57 8.27 9.53
CA ILE A 132 -22.46 8.74 8.14
C ILE A 132 -21.30 8.07 7.39
N LEU A 133 -20.15 7.91 8.04
CA LEU A 133 -18.93 7.39 7.40
C LEU A 133 -19.01 5.88 7.14
N LYS A 134 -19.59 5.12 8.07
CA LYS A 134 -19.77 3.66 7.94
C LYS A 134 -20.49 3.25 6.65
N PRO A 135 -21.69 3.76 6.33
CA PRO A 135 -22.35 3.39 5.07
C PRO A 135 -21.55 3.80 3.83
N LYS A 136 -20.74 4.86 3.89
CA LYS A 136 -19.87 5.27 2.77
C LYS A 136 -18.71 4.28 2.55
N ILE A 137 -18.05 3.83 3.62
CA ILE A 137 -17.01 2.80 3.54
C ILE A 137 -17.61 1.49 3.04
N MET A 138 -18.77 1.08 3.59
CA MET A 138 -19.50 -0.09 3.12
C MET A 138 -19.81 0.03 1.63
N TYR A 139 -20.26 1.20 1.17
CA TYR A 139 -20.55 1.43 -0.24
C TYR A 139 -19.31 1.25 -1.13
N ALA A 140 -18.14 1.76 -0.74
CA ALA A 140 -16.90 1.55 -1.49
C ALA A 140 -16.51 0.06 -1.57
N VAL A 141 -16.70 -0.71 -0.49
CA VAL A 141 -16.49 -2.17 -0.48
C VAL A 141 -17.48 -2.89 -1.40
N HIS A 142 -18.74 -2.46 -1.43
CA HIS A 142 -19.74 -2.99 -2.37
C HIS A 142 -19.36 -2.69 -3.84
N LEU A 143 -18.75 -1.54 -4.11
CA LEU A 143 -18.28 -1.20 -5.45
C LEU A 143 -17.14 -2.12 -5.90
N LEU A 144 -16.18 -2.44 -5.03
CA LEU A 144 -15.13 -3.45 -5.30
C LEU A 144 -15.77 -4.79 -5.67
N ARG A 145 -16.66 -5.29 -4.82
CA ARG A 145 -17.41 -6.53 -5.06
C ARG A 145 -18.10 -6.54 -6.43
N ARG A 146 -18.80 -5.45 -6.78
CA ARG A 146 -19.52 -5.34 -8.06
C ARG A 146 -18.61 -5.42 -9.27
N GLN A 147 -17.33 -5.08 -9.12
CA GLN A 147 -16.32 -5.24 -10.17
C GLN A 147 -15.54 -6.56 -10.08
N GLY A 148 -15.91 -7.44 -9.15
CA GLY A 148 -15.26 -8.73 -8.90
C GLY A 148 -14.09 -8.68 -7.93
N PHE A 149 -13.71 -7.50 -7.44
CA PHE A 149 -12.56 -7.36 -6.54
C PHE A 149 -12.88 -7.82 -5.11
N VAL A 150 -11.88 -8.43 -4.49
CA VAL A 150 -11.72 -8.52 -3.03
C VAL A 150 -10.50 -7.72 -2.61
N HIS A 151 -10.51 -7.14 -1.41
CA HIS A 151 -9.42 -6.36 -0.83
C HIS A 151 -8.59 -7.17 0.17
N GLY A 152 -9.27 -7.86 1.09
CA GLY A 152 -8.70 -8.74 2.12
C GLY A 152 -8.13 -8.06 3.36
N ASP A 153 -8.01 -6.73 3.40
CA ASP A 153 -7.43 -6.02 4.56
C ASP A 153 -8.14 -4.70 4.87
N ILE A 154 -9.48 -4.68 4.76
CA ILE A 154 -10.27 -3.53 5.19
C ILE A 154 -10.16 -3.41 6.71
N ARG A 155 -9.67 -2.29 7.23
CA ARG A 155 -9.56 -2.02 8.68
C ARG A 155 -9.26 -0.54 8.93
N PRO A 156 -9.47 -0.02 10.16
CA PRO A 156 -9.15 1.36 10.49
C PRO A 156 -7.70 1.78 10.16
N GLY A 157 -6.74 0.87 10.32
CA GLY A 157 -5.33 1.12 9.99
C GLY A 157 -5.00 1.22 8.49
N ASN A 158 -5.96 0.93 7.61
CA ASN A 158 -5.84 1.03 6.16
C ASN A 158 -6.90 1.98 5.57
N ILE A 159 -7.55 2.78 6.41
CA ILE A 159 -8.52 3.79 5.98
C ILE A 159 -8.01 5.14 6.46
N LEU A 160 -7.83 6.09 5.53
CA LEU A 160 -7.58 7.48 5.87
C LEU A 160 -8.89 8.26 5.78
N VAL A 161 -9.09 9.23 6.66
CA VAL A 161 -10.26 10.11 6.70
C VAL A 161 -9.82 11.56 6.73
N ASP A 162 -10.56 12.42 6.03
CA ASP A 162 -10.34 13.86 6.08
C ASP A 162 -10.60 14.40 7.49
N GLU A 163 -9.65 15.12 8.08
CA GLU A 163 -9.78 15.66 9.44
C GLU A 163 -10.94 16.65 9.57
N ALA A 164 -11.32 17.31 8.47
CA ALA A 164 -12.48 18.20 8.41
C ALA A 164 -13.81 17.48 8.77
N ILE A 165 -13.82 16.14 8.77
CA ILE A 165 -14.95 15.34 9.24
C ILE A 165 -15.31 15.61 10.71
N LEU A 166 -14.36 16.04 11.54
CA LEU A 166 -14.61 16.38 12.94
C LEU A 166 -15.48 17.65 13.10
N GLY A 167 -15.41 18.56 12.12
CA GLY A 167 -16.29 19.73 12.00
C GLY A 167 -17.61 19.43 11.30
N GLY A 168 -17.77 18.24 10.71
CA GLY A 168 -18.94 17.87 9.91
C GLY A 168 -18.94 18.39 8.46
N ASP A 169 -17.80 18.91 7.99
CA ASP A 169 -17.69 19.60 6.70
C ASP A 169 -17.60 18.63 5.50
N THR A 170 -16.74 17.63 5.62
CA THR A 170 -16.50 16.62 4.57
C THR A 170 -16.50 15.22 5.16
N TYR A 171 -16.89 14.23 4.36
CA TYR A 171 -16.85 12.81 4.72
C TYR A 171 -15.99 12.03 3.73
N ALA A 172 -14.92 12.67 3.26
CA ALA A 172 -13.98 12.07 2.32
C ALA A 172 -13.07 11.08 3.07
N PHE A 173 -12.74 9.98 2.39
CA PHE A 173 -11.87 8.95 2.93
C PHE A 173 -11.15 8.23 1.79
N HIS A 174 -10.04 7.61 2.11
CA HIS A 174 -9.26 6.79 1.20
C HIS A 174 -9.00 5.41 1.81
N ILE A 175 -9.20 4.36 1.03
CA ILE A 175 -8.79 2.99 1.34
C ILE A 175 -7.37 2.79 0.81
N LEU A 176 -6.53 2.14 1.62
CA LEU A 176 -5.12 1.86 1.36
C LEU A 176 -4.82 0.34 1.41
N ASP A 177 -3.58 -0.03 1.10
CA ASP A 177 -3.01 -1.38 1.29
C ASP A 177 -3.66 -2.47 0.42
N PHE A 178 -3.53 -2.31 -0.91
CA PHE A 178 -4.06 -3.22 -1.93
C PHE A 178 -3.18 -4.46 -2.19
N ASP A 179 -2.29 -4.81 -1.26
CA ASP A 179 -1.30 -5.88 -1.45
C ASP A 179 -1.97 -7.25 -1.61
N TRP A 180 -3.05 -7.47 -0.87
CA TRP A 180 -3.82 -8.72 -0.85
C TRP A 180 -5.00 -8.73 -1.81
N ALA A 181 -5.33 -7.57 -2.38
CA ALA A 181 -6.49 -7.43 -3.23
C ALA A 181 -6.31 -8.22 -4.53
N ARG A 182 -7.36 -8.82 -5.07
CA ARG A 182 -7.36 -9.43 -6.42
C ARG A 182 -8.70 -9.26 -7.09
N ARG A 183 -8.70 -9.40 -8.42
CA ARG A 183 -9.89 -9.21 -9.27
C ARG A 183 -10.84 -10.40 -9.31
N ARG A 184 -10.37 -11.60 -9.00
CA ARG A 184 -11.22 -12.79 -9.03
C ARG A 184 -11.23 -13.43 -7.66
N ILE A 185 -12.44 -13.72 -7.19
CA ILE A 185 -12.70 -14.49 -5.99
C ILE A 185 -11.98 -15.85 -6.14
N GLY A 186 -11.19 -16.23 -5.14
CA GLY A 186 -10.37 -17.44 -5.16
C GLY A 186 -8.93 -17.28 -5.70
N GLU A 187 -8.59 -16.15 -6.35
CA GLU A 187 -7.21 -15.84 -6.74
C GLU A 187 -6.41 -15.11 -5.64
N ALA A 188 -7.12 -14.46 -4.71
CA ALA A 188 -6.53 -13.87 -3.52
C ALA A 188 -6.51 -14.91 -2.40
N VAL A 189 -5.34 -15.13 -1.78
CA VAL A 189 -5.21 -15.94 -0.56
C VAL A 189 -4.53 -15.13 0.54
N TYR A 190 -4.92 -15.40 1.77
CA TYR A 190 -4.25 -14.80 2.91
C TYR A 190 -2.80 -15.30 3.05
N PRO A 191 -1.87 -14.45 3.50
CA PRO A 191 -0.50 -14.90 3.76
C PRO A 191 -0.49 -15.99 4.84
N PRO A 192 0.45 -16.96 4.78
CA PRO A 192 0.51 -18.08 5.72
C PRO A 192 0.50 -17.67 7.20
N PHE A 193 1.14 -16.54 7.51
CA PHE A 193 1.28 -16.01 8.87
C PHE A 193 0.42 -14.77 9.10
N ILE A 194 -0.84 -14.81 8.68
CA ILE A 194 -1.77 -13.71 8.94
C ILE A 194 -1.95 -13.48 10.44
N ASN A 195 -1.82 -12.22 10.85
CA ASN A 195 -2.04 -11.82 12.23
C ASN A 195 -3.54 -11.79 12.57
N LYS A 196 -3.95 -12.71 13.45
CA LYS A 196 -5.30 -12.80 14.04
C LYS A 196 -5.31 -12.49 15.55
N LYS A 197 -4.14 -12.17 16.13
CA LYS A 197 -3.99 -11.94 17.58
C LYS A 197 -4.23 -10.50 17.97
N THR A 198 -3.65 -9.57 17.20
CA THR A 198 -3.73 -8.12 17.51
C THR A 198 -4.63 -7.37 16.52
N ILE A 199 -5.11 -8.04 15.48
CA ILE A 199 -6.02 -7.47 14.48
C ILE A 199 -7.27 -8.33 14.46
N ARG A 200 -8.43 -7.71 14.68
CA ARG A 200 -9.72 -8.37 14.59
C ARG A 200 -9.97 -8.80 13.14
N ARG A 201 -10.31 -10.07 12.95
CA ARG A 201 -10.61 -10.67 11.63
C ARG A 201 -11.75 -11.68 11.74
N PRO A 202 -12.52 -11.89 10.65
CA PRO A 202 -13.46 -13.00 10.54
C PRO A 202 -12.87 -14.31 11.07
N GLU A 203 -13.66 -15.09 11.81
CA GLU A 203 -13.19 -16.27 12.56
C GLU A 203 -12.68 -17.38 11.63
N ASP A 204 -13.28 -17.50 10.45
CA ASP A 204 -12.99 -18.49 9.42
C ASP A 204 -11.72 -18.17 8.61
N ILE A 205 -11.12 -16.98 8.79
CA ILE A 205 -9.88 -16.63 8.12
C ILE A 205 -8.71 -17.46 8.63
N SER A 206 -7.93 -18.02 7.71
CA SER A 206 -6.66 -18.64 8.00
C SER A 206 -5.66 -18.45 6.85
N GLY A 207 -4.37 -18.59 7.17
CA GLY A 207 -3.30 -18.44 6.19
C GLY A 207 -3.43 -19.46 5.06
N GLY A 208 -3.21 -19.03 3.83
CA GLY A 208 -3.36 -19.83 2.62
C GLY A 208 -4.82 -20.05 2.17
N GLN A 209 -5.81 -19.59 2.93
CA GLN A 209 -7.21 -19.66 2.50
C GLN A 209 -7.59 -18.50 1.59
N PRO A 210 -8.58 -18.70 0.70
CA PRO A 210 -9.12 -17.65 -0.15
C PRO A 210 -9.60 -16.44 0.65
N ILE A 211 -9.33 -15.26 0.11
CA ILE A 211 -9.95 -14.01 0.54
C ILE A 211 -11.32 -13.93 -0.13
N THR A 212 -12.36 -13.70 0.66
CA THR A 212 -13.75 -13.64 0.20
C THR A 212 -14.34 -12.23 0.30
N VAL A 213 -15.45 -12.03 -0.40
CA VAL A 213 -16.22 -10.77 -0.33
C VAL A 213 -16.83 -10.60 1.06
N GLU A 214 -17.28 -11.69 1.66
CA GLU A 214 -17.87 -11.73 2.99
C GLU A 214 -16.86 -11.29 4.05
N HIS A 215 -15.58 -11.65 3.89
CA HIS A 215 -14.51 -11.15 4.75
C HIS A 215 -14.40 -9.62 4.68
N ASP A 216 -14.40 -9.04 3.48
CA ASP A 216 -14.32 -7.58 3.31
C ASP A 216 -15.52 -6.85 3.90
N ILE A 217 -16.73 -7.37 3.69
CA ILE A 217 -17.97 -6.82 4.24
C ILE A 217 -17.92 -6.83 5.77
N GLN A 218 -17.59 -7.98 6.37
CA GLN A 218 -17.56 -8.12 7.83
C GLN A 218 -16.47 -7.23 8.45
N MET A 219 -15.30 -7.13 7.82
CA MET A 219 -14.24 -6.23 8.27
C MET A 219 -14.64 -4.75 8.15
N ALA A 220 -15.33 -4.37 7.09
CA ALA A 220 -15.86 -3.02 6.92
C ALA A 220 -16.92 -2.67 7.98
N GLU A 221 -17.78 -3.63 8.33
CA GLU A 221 -18.77 -3.48 9.41
C GLU A 221 -18.14 -3.23 10.78
N TRP A 222 -16.94 -3.74 11.03
CA TRP A 222 -16.22 -3.56 12.29
C TRP A 222 -15.29 -2.36 12.31
N SER A 223 -15.10 -1.68 11.17
CA SER A 223 -14.14 -0.59 11.06
C SER A 223 -14.62 0.71 11.71
N LEU A 224 -15.91 0.82 12.07
CA LEU A 224 -16.53 1.99 12.71
C LEU A 224 -17.65 1.63 13.67
#